data_AF-A0AAU0NTN9-F1
#
_entry.id   AF-A0AAU0NTN9-F1
#
_cell.length_a   1.000
_cell.length_b   1.000
_cell.length_c   1.000
_cell.angle_alpha   90.00
_cell.angle_beta   90.00
_cell.angle_gamma   90.00
#
_symmetry.space_group_name_H-M   'P 1'
#
loop_
_entity.id
_entity.type
_entity.pdbx_description
1 polymer ?
#
loop_
_entity_poly.entity_id
_entity_poly.type
_entity_poly.pdbx_seq_one_letter_code
_entity_poly.pdbx_strand_id
1 'polypeptide(L)'
;MYSSELDNFLIIVNKNKIHYPFEMSKHRRLNFTLAHEIAHIYLKHYELPDKYKTEDDLYIEELEADEFAGRILMPESKISTCNFTSLENVAEHFNVSEWAVLKRLSNLKCSHLRFSKTFLVCENCENAEINPKDSYCKICGMFLKNGTRGVTTMKYDDGFKISENTMKVSICPKCGNSVIGESDEYCPICGQYLFNECTNDCGGCHTTAPGNARYCPKCGNVTTFYNSNLLPDWEPTREALLNKMEFEENLSSTSNTAEDIKDWDTMGFTLFLEGYTLLSTLLENSTAKQCGETLVVYVKDTSIKDRILNCKNVGILTSMAKSQFKIAVNDIKITALQDFYPVAPEPVPIDDGDIPF
;
A
#
# COMPACT_ATOMS: atom_id res chain seq x y z
N MET A 1 25.92 3.56 23.70
CA MET A 1 27.39 3.69 23.87
C MET A 1 28.11 3.07 22.68
N TYR A 2 29.11 3.75 22.10
CA TYR A 2 29.97 3.13 21.08
C TYR A 2 31.04 2.25 21.75
N SER A 3 31.18 1.01 21.27
CA SER A 3 32.24 0.08 21.67
C SER A 3 33.29 0.05 20.57
N SER A 4 34.45 0.66 20.84
CA SER A 4 35.59 0.68 19.91
C SER A 4 36.21 -0.71 19.73
N GLU A 5 36.08 -1.59 20.71
CA GLU A 5 36.57 -2.98 20.64
C GLU A 5 35.75 -3.83 19.68
N LEU A 6 34.43 -3.59 19.61
CA LEU A 6 33.50 -4.35 18.77
C LEU A 6 33.16 -3.63 17.47
N ASP A 7 33.66 -2.41 17.27
CA ASP A 7 33.25 -1.48 16.20
C ASP A 7 31.73 -1.37 16.04
N ASN A 8 31.01 -1.27 17.17
CA ASN A 8 29.55 -1.34 17.20
C ASN A 8 28.94 -0.42 18.27
N PHE A 9 27.69 0.00 18.05
CA PHE A 9 26.90 0.69 19.08
C PHE A 9 26.15 -0.31 19.96
N LEU A 10 26.19 -0.07 21.27
CA LEU A 10 25.50 -0.85 22.29
C LEU A 10 24.39 -0.01 22.93
N ILE A 11 23.18 -0.55 22.90
CA ILE A 11 22.03 -0.05 23.67
C ILE A 11 21.83 -0.99 24.86
N ILE A 12 21.98 -0.47 26.08
CA ILE A 12 21.89 -1.28 27.30
C ILE A 12 20.50 -1.10 27.90
N VAL A 13 19.74 -2.19 27.96
CA VAL A 13 18.38 -2.19 28.49
C VAL A 13 18.34 -2.89 29.84
N ASN A 14 17.70 -2.28 30.83
CA ASN A 14 17.45 -2.94 32.10
C ASN A 14 16.44 -4.08 31.91
N LYS A 15 16.87 -5.33 32.14
CA LYS A 15 16.04 -6.54 32.01
C LYS A 15 14.72 -6.45 32.76
N ASN A 16 14.67 -5.77 33.91
CA ASN A 16 13.45 -5.63 34.72
C ASN A 16 12.42 -4.67 34.09
N LYS A 17 12.81 -3.90 33.07
CA LYS A 17 11.92 -3.02 32.29
C LYS A 17 11.48 -3.67 30.96
N ILE A 18 11.93 -4.89 30.68
CA ILE A 18 11.54 -5.64 29.48
C ILE A 18 10.29 -6.45 29.81
N HIS A 19 9.16 -6.01 29.27
CA HIS A 19 7.88 -6.68 29.40
C HIS A 19 7.39 -7.09 28.01
N TYR A 20 7.67 -8.34 27.63
CA TYR A 20 7.28 -8.93 26.35
C TYR A 20 6.62 -10.30 26.58
N PRO A 21 5.49 -10.63 25.92
CA PRO A 21 4.76 -9.80 24.94
C PRO A 21 4.14 -8.53 25.55
N PHE A 22 3.88 -7.53 24.71
CA PHE A 22 3.36 -6.23 25.16
C PHE A 22 1.87 -6.30 25.51
N GLU A 23 1.55 -6.71 26.73
CA GLU A 23 0.15 -6.85 27.17
C GLU A 23 -0.51 -5.53 27.62
N MET A 24 0.27 -4.54 28.07
CA MET A 24 -0.24 -3.27 28.59
C MET A 24 0.43 -2.09 27.87
N SER A 25 -0.29 -0.98 27.75
CA SER A 25 0.22 0.29 27.20
C SER A 25 1.57 0.72 27.79
N LYS A 26 1.79 0.51 29.10
CA LYS A 26 3.08 0.81 29.76
C LYS A 26 4.24 -0.08 29.31
N HIS A 27 3.98 -1.32 28.89
CA HIS A 27 5.00 -2.26 28.41
C HIS A 27 5.59 -1.77 27.07
N ARG A 28 4.75 -1.15 26.23
CA ARG A 28 5.11 -0.59 24.92
C ARG A 28 6.03 0.66 25.00
N ARG A 29 6.25 1.22 26.20
CA ARG A 29 7.24 2.30 26.39
C ARG A 29 8.65 1.87 26.01
N LEU A 30 8.98 0.59 26.18
CA LEU A 30 10.27 0.05 25.78
C LEU A 30 10.56 0.33 24.29
N ASN A 31 9.56 0.17 23.42
CA ASN A 31 9.73 0.39 21.98
C ASN A 31 10.11 1.84 21.66
N PHE A 32 9.47 2.80 22.34
CA PHE A 32 9.81 4.21 22.21
C PHE A 32 11.22 4.51 22.75
N THR A 33 11.59 3.95 23.90
CA THR A 33 12.94 4.09 24.46
C THR A 33 14.00 3.55 23.50
N LEU A 34 13.78 2.38 22.90
CA LEU A 34 14.73 1.83 21.92
C LEU A 34 14.87 2.72 20.69
N ALA A 35 13.76 3.24 20.14
CA ALA A 35 13.80 4.16 19.00
C ALA A 35 14.50 5.48 19.33
N HIS A 36 14.33 5.99 20.56
CA HIS A 36 15.00 7.19 21.06
C HIS A 36 16.53 6.97 21.15
N GLU A 37 16.99 5.85 21.70
CA GLU A 37 18.44 5.53 21.73
C GLU A 37 19.02 5.35 20.30
N ILE A 38 18.25 4.76 19.39
CA ILE A 38 18.61 4.69 17.95
C ILE A 38 18.74 6.10 17.37
N ALA A 39 17.88 7.04 17.78
CA ALA A 39 17.95 8.43 17.33
C ALA A 39 19.26 9.10 17.72
N HIS A 40 19.73 8.96 18.95
CA HIS A 40 21.01 9.51 19.38
C HIS A 40 22.18 8.99 18.53
N ILE A 41 22.11 7.73 18.07
CA ILE A 41 23.10 7.14 17.17
C ILE A 41 22.95 7.73 15.76
N TYR A 42 21.73 7.72 15.21
CA TYR A 42 21.47 8.16 13.85
C TYR A 42 21.77 9.65 13.65
N LEU A 43 21.40 10.49 14.62
CA LEU A 43 21.61 11.93 14.63
C LEU A 43 23.00 12.33 15.14
N LYS A 44 23.87 11.36 15.46
CA LYS A 44 25.26 11.58 15.86
C LYS A 44 25.44 12.43 17.12
N HIS A 45 24.47 12.42 18.04
CA HIS A 45 24.55 13.13 19.32
C HIS A 45 25.76 12.67 20.17
N TYR A 46 26.29 11.46 19.92
CA TYR A 46 27.49 10.96 20.61
C TYR A 46 28.82 11.54 20.09
N GLU A 47 28.87 12.22 18.93
CA GLU A 47 30.13 12.70 18.33
C GLU A 47 30.81 13.76 19.21
N LEU A 48 30.03 14.64 19.84
CA LEU A 48 30.53 15.60 20.82
C LEU A 48 30.33 15.03 22.24
N PRO A 49 31.38 14.86 23.06
CA PRO A 49 31.21 14.40 24.43
C PRO A 49 30.41 15.39 25.28
N ASP A 50 29.52 14.90 26.14
CA ASP A 50 28.59 15.71 26.94
C ASP A 50 29.25 16.80 27.80
N LYS A 51 30.49 16.59 28.26
CA LYS A 51 31.25 17.62 29.01
C LYS A 51 31.53 18.91 28.22
N TYR A 52 31.36 18.88 26.90
CA TYR A 52 31.50 20.03 26.01
C TYR A 52 30.16 20.61 25.57
N LYS A 53 29.05 20.03 26.02
CA LYS A 53 27.69 20.49 25.75
C LYS A 53 27.17 21.30 26.92
N THR A 54 26.36 22.31 26.63
CA THR A 54 25.58 23.01 27.64
C THR A 54 24.36 22.19 28.06
N GLU A 55 23.70 22.58 29.15
CA GLU A 55 22.42 21.98 29.54
C GLU A 55 21.35 22.16 28.44
N ASP A 56 21.38 23.30 27.74
CA ASP A 56 20.47 23.57 26.62
C ASP A 56 20.75 22.65 25.42
N ASP A 57 22.02 22.40 25.08
CA ASP A 57 22.38 21.49 23.99
C ASP A 57 21.89 20.06 24.27
N LEU A 58 22.15 19.55 25.48
CA LEU A 58 21.67 18.23 25.90
C LEU A 58 20.14 18.15 25.86
N TYR A 59 19.45 19.21 26.30
CA TYR A 59 18.00 19.28 26.24
C TYR A 59 17.46 19.24 24.80
N ILE A 60 18.10 19.92 23.86
CA ILE A 60 17.73 19.88 22.45
C ILE A 60 17.97 18.50 21.85
N GLU A 61 19.10 17.84 22.14
CA GLU A 61 19.39 16.50 21.65
C GLU A 61 18.34 15.47 22.09
N GLU A 62 17.85 15.56 23.33
CA GLU A 62 16.75 14.71 23.84
C GLU A 62 15.43 14.97 23.10
N LEU A 63 15.12 16.24 22.80
CA LEU A 63 13.93 16.60 22.02
C LEU A 63 14.01 16.11 20.57
N GLU A 64 15.20 16.20 19.96
CA GLU A 64 15.46 15.69 18.62
C GLU A 64 15.33 14.17 18.57
N ALA A 65 15.84 13.46 19.60
CA ALA A 65 15.69 12.02 19.73
C ALA A 65 14.23 11.59 19.93
N ASP A 66 13.47 12.32 20.75
CA ASP A 66 12.03 12.10 20.93
C ASP A 66 11.23 12.31 19.63
N GLU A 67 11.53 13.36 18.87
CA GLU A 67 10.85 13.63 17.59
C GLU A 67 11.21 12.57 16.55
N PHE A 68 12.48 12.13 16.48
CA PHE A 68 12.89 11.01 15.64
C PHE A 68 12.13 9.72 16.00
N ALA A 69 12.10 9.36 17.28
CA ALA A 69 11.39 8.17 17.77
C ALA A 69 9.89 8.24 17.43
N GLY A 70 9.28 9.42 17.57
CA GLY A 70 7.91 9.66 17.15
C GLY A 70 7.68 9.46 15.65
N ARG A 71 8.60 9.92 14.80
CA ARG A 71 8.50 9.80 13.33
C ARG A 71 8.66 8.37 12.84
N ILE A 72 9.64 7.63 13.37
CA ILE A 72 9.91 6.27 12.93
C ILE A 72 8.83 5.28 13.39
N LEU A 73 8.33 5.44 14.63
CA LEU A 73 7.30 4.56 15.18
C LEU A 73 5.88 4.93 14.72
N MET A 74 5.61 6.22 14.52
CA MET A 74 4.31 6.73 14.08
C MET A 74 4.48 7.71 12.90
N PRO A 75 4.77 7.20 11.68
CA PRO A 75 4.88 8.02 10.49
C PRO A 75 3.63 8.87 10.26
N GLU A 76 3.81 10.11 9.81
CA GLU A 76 2.71 11.05 9.60
C GLU A 76 1.65 10.48 8.64
N SER A 77 2.07 9.92 7.50
CA SER A 77 1.20 9.32 6.49
C SER A 77 0.31 8.19 7.03
N LYS A 78 0.78 7.47 8.05
CA LYS A 78 0.05 6.38 8.70
C LYS A 78 -0.88 6.86 9.81
N ILE A 79 -0.39 7.76 10.68
CA ILE A 79 -1.20 8.22 11.83
C ILE A 79 -2.26 9.25 11.42
N SER A 80 -2.07 10.00 10.33
CA SER A 80 -3.05 10.99 9.87
C SER A 80 -4.27 10.36 9.19
N THR A 81 -4.12 9.16 8.64
CA THR A 81 -5.13 8.43 7.87
C THR A 81 -5.78 7.28 8.63
N CYS A 82 -5.31 6.99 9.85
CA CYS A 82 -5.83 5.87 10.63
C CYS A 82 -7.27 6.11 11.11
N ASN A 83 -8.03 5.03 11.18
CA ASN A 83 -9.34 4.99 11.80
C ASN A 83 -9.16 4.97 13.32
N PHE A 84 -9.40 6.12 13.95
CA PHE A 84 -9.11 6.33 15.37
C PHE A 84 -10.18 5.68 16.28
N THR A 85 -10.15 4.35 16.40
CA THR A 85 -11.20 3.57 17.09
C THR A 85 -11.22 3.74 18.60
N SER A 86 -10.04 3.73 19.20
CA SER A 86 -9.76 4.05 20.58
C SER A 86 -8.28 4.43 20.69
N LEU A 87 -7.91 5.18 21.72
CA LEU A 87 -6.50 5.51 21.96
C LEU A 87 -5.66 4.25 22.21
N GLU A 88 -6.23 3.27 22.91
CA GLU A 88 -5.62 1.97 23.20
C GLU A 88 -5.32 1.17 21.92
N ASN A 89 -6.30 1.01 21.02
CA ASN A 89 -6.12 0.25 19.78
C ASN A 89 -5.08 0.91 18.87
N VAL A 90 -5.07 2.24 18.79
CA VAL A 90 -4.08 2.97 17.99
C VAL A 90 -2.68 2.81 18.60
N ALA A 91 -2.56 2.91 19.93
CA ALA A 91 -1.29 2.72 20.62
C ALA A 91 -0.76 1.29 20.48
N GLU A 92 -1.65 0.30 20.55
CA GLU A 92 -1.33 -1.10 20.27
C GLU A 92 -0.86 -1.31 18.84
N HIS A 93 -1.57 -0.75 17.86
CA HIS A 93 -1.22 -0.86 16.45
C HIS A 93 0.19 -0.32 16.14
N PHE A 94 0.53 0.87 16.66
CA PHE A 94 1.87 1.45 16.50
C PHE A 94 2.89 0.92 17.50
N ASN A 95 2.48 -0.02 18.37
CA ASN A 95 3.31 -0.61 19.40
C ASN A 95 4.03 0.42 20.30
N VAL A 96 3.29 1.43 20.75
CA VAL A 96 3.76 2.51 21.63
C VAL A 96 2.81 2.70 22.81
N SER A 97 3.21 3.51 23.80
CA SER A 97 2.27 3.91 24.85
C SER A 97 1.23 4.91 24.34
N GLU A 98 0.05 4.93 24.96
CA GLU A 98 -1.00 5.92 24.67
C GLU A 98 -0.49 7.36 24.77
N TRP A 99 0.41 7.64 25.72
CA TRP A 99 0.99 8.97 25.89
C TRP A 99 1.86 9.38 24.69
N ALA A 100 2.60 8.44 24.10
CA ALA A 100 3.39 8.69 22.89
C ALA A 100 2.47 9.06 21.70
N VAL A 101 1.33 8.38 21.56
CA VAL A 101 0.31 8.73 20.54
C VAL A 101 -0.20 10.15 20.76
N LEU A 102 -0.58 10.51 21.99
CA LEU A 102 -1.06 11.86 22.30
C LEU A 102 -0.01 12.94 21.99
N LYS A 103 1.25 12.69 22.35
CA LYS A 103 2.35 13.60 22.07
C LYS A 103 2.55 13.76 20.56
N ARG A 104 2.53 12.67 19.80
CA ARG A 104 2.66 12.67 18.34
C ARG A 104 1.55 13.48 17.67
N LEU A 105 0.29 13.26 18.06
CA LEU A 105 -0.85 14.03 17.54
C LEU A 105 -0.75 15.53 17.86
N SER A 106 -0.23 15.87 19.05
CA SER A 106 0.01 17.26 19.43
C SER A 106 1.09 17.90 18.56
N ASN A 107 2.21 17.20 18.33
CA ASN A 107 3.31 17.69 17.49
C ASN A 107 2.85 17.92 16.04
N LEU A 108 2.04 17.00 15.50
CA LEU A 108 1.45 17.09 14.16
C LEU A 108 0.24 18.02 14.06
N LYS A 109 -0.20 18.63 15.18
CA LYS A 109 -1.40 19.49 15.26
C LYS A 109 -2.69 18.79 14.77
N CYS A 110 -2.76 17.46 14.89
CA CYS A 110 -3.89 16.64 14.46
C CYS A 110 -4.66 15.98 15.63
N SER A 111 -4.63 16.59 16.82
CA SER A 111 -5.34 16.13 18.02
C SER A 111 -6.86 15.91 17.86
N HIS A 112 -7.45 16.48 16.80
CA HIS A 112 -8.86 16.32 16.43
C HIS A 112 -9.19 14.91 15.94
N LEU A 113 -8.22 14.16 15.41
CA LEU A 113 -8.42 12.80 14.88
C LEU A 113 -9.02 11.84 15.91
N ARG A 114 -8.71 12.06 17.20
CA ARG A 114 -9.27 11.27 18.33
C ARG A 114 -10.79 11.36 18.46
N PHE A 115 -11.39 12.40 17.88
CA PHE A 115 -12.83 12.65 17.92
C PHE A 115 -13.48 12.42 16.55
N SER A 116 -12.71 11.96 15.55
CA SER A 116 -13.22 11.62 14.24
C SER A 116 -14.22 10.48 14.32
N LYS A 117 -15.21 10.52 13.42
CA LYS A 117 -16.14 9.39 13.27
C LYS A 117 -15.37 8.19 12.74
N THR A 118 -15.57 7.05 13.39
CA THR A 118 -14.99 5.79 12.94
C THR A 118 -15.81 5.20 11.81
N PHE A 119 -15.16 4.39 10.98
CA PHE A 119 -15.78 3.71 9.84
C PHE A 119 -15.40 2.23 9.80
N LEU A 120 -16.06 1.48 8.91
CA LEU A 120 -15.87 0.04 8.78
C LEU A 120 -14.54 -0.26 8.10
N VAL A 121 -13.74 -1.12 8.73
CA VAL A 121 -12.43 -1.53 8.25
C VAL A 121 -12.20 -2.98 8.65
N CYS A 122 -11.77 -3.81 7.70
CA CYS A 122 -11.45 -5.20 7.96
C CYS A 122 -10.21 -5.32 8.85
N GLU A 123 -10.31 -6.03 9.98
CA GLU A 123 -9.17 -6.24 10.90
C GLU A 123 -8.09 -7.17 10.35
N ASN A 124 -8.37 -7.97 9.31
CA ASN A 124 -7.41 -8.91 8.74
C ASN A 124 -6.63 -8.32 7.56
N CYS A 125 -7.34 -7.72 6.59
CA CYS A 125 -6.73 -7.21 5.36
C CYS A 125 -6.80 -5.68 5.23
N GLU A 126 -7.31 -4.99 6.25
CA GLU A 126 -7.39 -3.51 6.31
C GLU A 126 -8.31 -2.88 5.24
N ASN A 127 -9.04 -3.68 4.45
CA ASN A 127 -9.99 -3.17 3.47
C ASN A 127 -11.01 -2.22 4.13
N ALA A 128 -11.03 -0.96 3.68
CA ALA A 128 -11.98 0.05 4.14
C ALA A 128 -13.23 0.17 3.25
N GLU A 129 -13.23 -0.44 2.07
CA GLU A 129 -14.39 -0.47 1.17
C GLU A 129 -15.36 -1.58 1.60
N ILE A 130 -16.07 -1.35 2.72
CA ILE A 130 -17.03 -2.30 3.30
C ILE A 130 -18.44 -1.70 3.25
N ASN A 131 -19.37 -2.41 2.62
CA ASN A 131 -20.78 -2.06 2.74
C ASN A 131 -21.30 -2.56 4.10
N PRO A 132 -22.01 -1.73 4.90
CA PRO A 132 -22.58 -2.16 6.18
C PRO A 132 -23.52 -3.38 6.10
N LYS A 133 -24.01 -3.73 4.90
CA LYS A 133 -24.84 -4.91 4.64
C LYS A 133 -24.04 -6.17 4.29
N ASP A 134 -22.72 -6.09 4.27
CA ASP A 134 -21.85 -7.23 3.95
C ASP A 134 -21.55 -8.02 5.22
N SER A 135 -21.64 -9.34 5.09
CA SER A 135 -21.35 -10.29 6.16
C SER A 135 -19.89 -10.72 6.15
N TYR A 136 -19.22 -10.60 5.00
CA TYR A 136 -17.85 -11.05 4.79
C TYR A 136 -17.03 -9.98 4.06
N CYS A 137 -15.74 -9.93 4.35
CA CYS A 137 -14.83 -9.07 3.63
C CYS A 137 -14.66 -9.54 2.19
N LYS A 138 -14.93 -8.66 1.21
CA LYS A 138 -14.77 -8.98 -0.22
C LYS A 138 -13.33 -9.30 -0.63
N ILE A 139 -12.34 -8.91 0.18
CA ILE A 139 -10.91 -9.07 -0.14
C ILE A 139 -10.32 -10.34 0.47
N CYS A 140 -10.54 -10.60 1.77
CA CYS A 140 -9.93 -11.74 2.46
C CYS A 140 -10.92 -12.81 2.96
N GLY A 141 -12.23 -12.63 2.73
CA GLY A 141 -13.24 -13.62 3.10
C GLY A 141 -13.54 -13.71 4.61
N MET A 142 -12.89 -12.91 5.45
CA MET A 142 -13.15 -12.89 6.89
C MET A 142 -14.60 -12.46 7.19
N PHE A 143 -15.27 -13.17 8.10
CA PHE A 143 -16.59 -12.78 8.60
C PHE A 143 -16.51 -11.47 9.37
N LEU A 144 -17.30 -10.48 8.95
CA LEU A 144 -17.34 -9.14 9.53
C LEU A 144 -18.30 -9.11 10.72
N LYS A 145 -17.84 -9.59 11.89
CA LYS A 145 -18.62 -9.51 13.14
C LYS A 145 -18.93 -8.04 13.47
N ASN A 146 -20.20 -7.73 13.70
CA ASN A 146 -20.73 -6.48 14.29
C ASN A 146 -19.90 -5.21 14.01
N GLY A 147 -19.79 -4.82 12.73
CA GLY A 147 -19.27 -3.51 12.37
C GLY A 147 -17.78 -3.31 12.65
N THR A 148 -16.95 -4.28 12.25
CA THR A 148 -15.48 -4.29 12.34
C THR A 148 -14.83 -2.93 12.06
N ARG A 149 -13.92 -2.51 12.96
CA ARG A 149 -13.23 -1.21 12.90
C ARG A 149 -11.73 -1.43 13.11
N GLY A 150 -11.04 -1.90 12.09
CA GLY A 150 -9.57 -1.89 12.05
C GLY A 150 -9.00 -0.47 12.14
N VAL A 151 -7.75 -0.34 12.62
CA VAL A 151 -7.03 0.94 12.81
C VAL A 151 -6.46 1.45 11.48
N THR A 152 -5.80 0.59 10.72
CA THR A 152 -5.20 0.92 9.42
C THR A 152 -6.15 0.60 8.29
N THR A 153 -5.98 1.32 7.18
CA THR A 153 -6.81 1.14 6.00
C THR A 153 -5.95 0.78 4.81
N MET A 154 -6.53 -0.03 3.93
CA MET A 154 -5.94 -0.43 2.68
C MET A 154 -6.96 -0.31 1.56
N LYS A 155 -6.53 0.25 0.43
CA LYS A 155 -7.31 0.28 -0.81
C LYS A 155 -6.74 -0.78 -1.76
N TYR A 156 -7.59 -1.70 -2.18
CA TYR A 156 -7.24 -2.75 -3.15
C TYR A 156 -7.69 -2.31 -4.55
N ASP A 157 -6.83 -1.57 -5.25
CA ASP A 157 -7.09 -1.02 -6.58
C ASP A 157 -6.57 -1.91 -7.73
N ASP A 158 -6.27 -3.17 -7.43
CA ASP A 158 -5.79 -4.20 -8.35
C ASP A 158 -6.91 -4.91 -9.15
N GLY A 159 -8.17 -4.51 -8.90
CA GLY A 159 -9.34 -5.11 -9.55
C GLY A 159 -9.63 -4.57 -10.95
N PHE A 160 -10.61 -5.19 -11.60
CA PHE A 160 -11.06 -4.80 -12.94
C PHE A 160 -12.20 -3.79 -12.90
N LYS A 161 -12.21 -2.85 -13.83
CA LYS A 161 -13.32 -1.89 -13.98
C LYS A 161 -14.57 -2.63 -14.46
N ILE A 162 -15.66 -2.47 -13.72
CA ILE A 162 -16.97 -3.06 -14.01
C ILE A 162 -17.96 -1.94 -14.38
N SER A 163 -18.83 -2.18 -15.35
CA SER A 163 -19.94 -1.30 -15.70
C SER A 163 -21.01 -1.32 -14.61
N GLU A 164 -21.40 -0.16 -14.09
CA GLU A 164 -22.42 -0.05 -13.03
C GLU A 164 -23.80 -0.57 -13.48
N ASN A 165 -24.11 -0.46 -14.78
CA ASN A 165 -25.42 -0.86 -15.31
C ASN A 165 -25.52 -2.38 -15.53
N THR A 166 -24.44 -3.01 -15.99
CA THR A 166 -24.45 -4.42 -16.38
C THR A 166 -23.73 -5.31 -15.39
N MET A 167 -22.94 -4.75 -14.47
CA MET A 167 -22.02 -5.49 -13.59
C MET A 167 -21.00 -6.37 -14.34
N LYS A 168 -20.75 -6.05 -15.62
CA LYS A 168 -19.79 -6.72 -16.51
C LYS A 168 -18.52 -5.90 -16.70
N VAL A 169 -17.38 -6.56 -16.87
CA VAL A 169 -16.13 -5.87 -17.30
C VAL A 169 -16.23 -5.39 -18.75
N SER A 170 -15.74 -4.18 -19.01
CA SER A 170 -15.69 -3.61 -20.37
C SER A 170 -14.51 -4.13 -21.20
N ILE A 171 -13.49 -4.67 -20.52
CA ILE A 171 -12.28 -5.22 -21.12
C ILE A 171 -12.02 -6.58 -20.51
N CYS A 172 -11.69 -7.57 -21.34
CA CYS A 172 -11.41 -8.91 -20.86
C CYS A 172 -10.16 -8.92 -19.96
N PRO A 173 -10.27 -9.35 -18.70
CA PRO A 173 -9.14 -9.33 -17.76
C PRO A 173 -8.01 -10.27 -18.18
N LYS A 174 -8.34 -11.37 -18.86
CA LYS A 174 -7.37 -12.37 -19.33
C LYS A 174 -6.57 -11.87 -20.55
N CYS A 175 -7.25 -11.56 -21.65
CA CYS A 175 -6.58 -11.26 -22.93
C CYS A 175 -6.51 -9.76 -23.26
N GLY A 176 -7.20 -8.88 -22.54
CA GLY A 176 -7.25 -7.44 -22.83
C GLY A 176 -8.20 -7.05 -23.97
N ASN A 177 -9.01 -7.98 -24.51
CA ASN A 177 -9.98 -7.65 -25.55
C ASN A 177 -11.01 -6.62 -25.04
N SER A 178 -11.05 -5.46 -25.69
CA SER A 178 -11.99 -4.36 -25.43
C SER A 178 -13.26 -4.43 -26.29
N VAL A 179 -13.28 -5.28 -27.32
CA VAL A 179 -14.44 -5.48 -28.20
C VAL A 179 -15.35 -6.55 -27.61
N ILE A 180 -16.23 -6.15 -26.69
CA ILE A 180 -17.16 -7.02 -25.98
C ILE A 180 -18.59 -6.54 -26.29
N GLY A 181 -19.41 -7.41 -26.87
CA GLY A 181 -20.82 -7.14 -27.13
C GLY A 181 -21.64 -7.05 -25.85
N GLU A 182 -22.78 -6.34 -25.88
CA GLU A 182 -23.63 -6.16 -24.69
C GLU A 182 -24.15 -7.50 -24.12
N SER A 183 -24.53 -8.43 -25.00
CA SER A 183 -25.00 -9.77 -24.66
C SER A 183 -23.89 -10.80 -24.40
N ASP A 184 -22.61 -10.44 -24.59
CA ASP A 184 -21.52 -11.38 -24.40
C ASP A 184 -21.31 -11.63 -22.90
N GLU A 185 -21.49 -12.88 -22.47
CA GLU A 185 -21.15 -13.32 -21.10
C GLU A 185 -19.70 -13.79 -20.97
N TYR A 186 -19.13 -14.24 -22.08
CA TYR A 186 -17.76 -14.72 -22.20
C TYR A 186 -17.01 -13.89 -23.23
N CYS A 187 -15.71 -13.71 -23.03
CA CYS A 187 -14.86 -13.06 -24.00
C CYS A 187 -14.84 -13.84 -25.32
N PRO A 188 -15.20 -13.23 -26.47
CA PRO A 188 -15.21 -13.92 -27.75
C PRO A 188 -13.82 -14.35 -28.24
N ILE A 189 -12.75 -13.77 -27.68
CA ILE A 189 -11.36 -14.05 -28.06
C ILE A 189 -10.76 -15.21 -27.27
N CYS A 190 -10.99 -15.27 -25.95
CA CYS A 190 -10.31 -16.24 -25.07
C CYS A 190 -11.24 -17.08 -24.18
N GLY A 191 -12.55 -16.90 -24.30
CA GLY A 191 -13.56 -17.64 -23.54
C GLY A 191 -13.63 -17.30 -22.05
N GLN A 192 -12.96 -16.24 -21.58
CA GLN A 192 -13.01 -15.83 -20.17
C GLN A 192 -14.40 -15.29 -19.79
N TYR A 193 -14.99 -15.80 -18.72
CA TYR A 193 -16.23 -15.25 -18.16
C TYR A 193 -16.04 -13.81 -17.66
N LEU A 194 -16.99 -12.93 -17.95
CA LEU A 194 -16.85 -11.47 -17.85
C LEU A 194 -17.51 -10.84 -16.61
N PHE A 195 -18.13 -11.64 -15.76
CA PHE A 195 -18.74 -11.19 -14.51
C PHE A 195 -17.96 -11.73 -13.32
N ASN A 196 -17.85 -10.91 -12.26
CA ASN A 196 -17.32 -11.37 -10.99
C ASN A 196 -18.47 -11.81 -10.09
N GLU A 197 -18.69 -13.11 -9.94
CA GLU A 197 -19.85 -13.65 -9.23
C GLU A 197 -19.43 -14.67 -8.19
N CYS A 198 -20.24 -14.84 -7.17
CA CYS A 198 -20.05 -15.87 -6.16
C CYS A 198 -20.13 -17.27 -6.79
N THR A 199 -19.16 -18.15 -6.49
CA THR A 199 -19.10 -19.52 -7.01
C THR A 199 -19.91 -20.53 -6.18
N ASN A 200 -20.68 -20.07 -5.19
CA ASN A 200 -21.45 -20.96 -4.31
C ASN A 200 -22.76 -21.42 -4.97
N ASP A 201 -22.64 -22.42 -5.84
CA ASP A 201 -23.79 -23.05 -6.50
C ASP A 201 -24.68 -23.82 -5.51
N CYS A 202 -24.07 -24.50 -4.52
CA CYS A 202 -24.80 -25.35 -3.57
C CYS A 202 -25.68 -24.55 -2.59
N GLY A 203 -25.31 -23.30 -2.31
CA GLY A 203 -26.06 -22.40 -1.41
C GLY A 203 -27.01 -21.43 -2.13
N GLY A 204 -27.10 -21.47 -3.46
CA GLY A 204 -27.94 -20.57 -4.26
C GLY A 204 -27.51 -19.09 -4.20
N CYS A 205 -26.24 -18.82 -3.90
CA CYS A 205 -25.74 -17.45 -3.78
C CYS A 205 -25.16 -16.98 -5.12
N HIS A 206 -25.96 -16.23 -5.89
CA HIS A 206 -25.57 -15.64 -7.17
C HIS A 206 -25.23 -14.15 -7.05
N THR A 207 -24.59 -13.76 -5.95
CA THR A 207 -24.23 -12.34 -5.74
C THR A 207 -23.13 -11.95 -6.72
N THR A 208 -23.40 -10.93 -7.54
CA THR A 208 -22.36 -10.25 -8.32
C THR A 208 -21.55 -9.34 -7.41
N ALA A 209 -20.23 -9.37 -7.56
CA ALA A 209 -19.26 -8.72 -6.71
C ALA A 209 -18.45 -7.65 -7.49
N PRO A 210 -17.87 -6.65 -6.81
CA PRO A 210 -16.97 -5.68 -7.43
C PRO A 210 -15.74 -6.34 -8.09
N GLY A 211 -15.08 -5.66 -9.03
CA GLY A 211 -13.99 -6.26 -9.81
C GLY A 211 -12.69 -6.54 -9.04
N ASN A 212 -12.54 -6.02 -7.81
CA ASN A 212 -11.45 -6.36 -6.88
C ASN A 212 -11.82 -7.44 -5.85
N ALA A 213 -13.07 -7.92 -5.86
CA ALA A 213 -13.54 -8.88 -4.87
C ALA A 213 -13.02 -10.29 -5.17
N ARG A 214 -12.32 -10.86 -4.20
CA ARG A 214 -11.86 -12.26 -4.20
C ARG A 214 -12.87 -13.20 -3.54
N TYR A 215 -13.65 -12.66 -2.62
CA TYR A 215 -14.67 -13.38 -1.86
C TYR A 215 -16.03 -12.68 -1.95
N CYS A 216 -17.09 -13.47 -1.90
CA CYS A 216 -18.46 -13.02 -1.90
C CYS A 216 -18.78 -12.31 -0.58
N PRO A 217 -19.19 -11.03 -0.61
CA PRO A 217 -19.49 -10.28 0.61
C PRO A 217 -20.70 -10.81 1.39
N LYS A 218 -21.52 -11.70 0.80
CA LYS A 218 -22.72 -12.26 1.42
C LYS A 218 -22.52 -13.60 2.09
N CYS A 219 -21.80 -14.53 1.45
CA CYS A 219 -21.60 -15.88 1.98
C CYS A 219 -20.14 -16.27 2.24
N GLY A 220 -19.17 -15.45 1.85
CA GLY A 220 -17.75 -15.70 2.09
C GLY A 220 -17.10 -16.70 1.13
N ASN A 221 -17.84 -17.28 0.18
CA ASN A 221 -17.24 -18.15 -0.84
C ASN A 221 -16.41 -17.35 -1.85
N VAL A 222 -15.50 -17.99 -2.56
CA VAL A 222 -14.68 -17.34 -3.60
C VAL A 222 -15.53 -16.80 -4.75
N THR A 223 -15.02 -15.80 -5.45
CA THR A 223 -15.65 -15.25 -6.66
C THR A 223 -15.05 -15.84 -7.93
N THR A 224 -15.73 -15.70 -9.06
CA THR A 224 -15.28 -16.21 -10.37
C THR A 224 -13.94 -15.62 -10.80
N PHE A 225 -13.64 -14.35 -10.49
CA PHE A 225 -12.36 -13.74 -10.85
C PHE A 225 -11.21 -14.33 -10.05
N TYR A 226 -11.40 -14.57 -8.76
CA TYR A 226 -10.40 -15.22 -7.93
C TYR A 226 -10.24 -16.70 -8.28
N ASN A 227 -11.35 -17.43 -8.44
CA ASN A 227 -11.36 -18.84 -8.83
C ASN A 227 -10.73 -19.08 -10.23
N SER A 228 -10.76 -18.09 -11.11
CA SER A 228 -10.13 -18.15 -12.44
C SER A 228 -8.69 -17.63 -12.45
N ASN A 229 -8.08 -17.35 -11.29
CA ASN A 229 -6.74 -16.77 -11.13
C ASN A 229 -6.55 -15.43 -11.86
N LEU A 230 -7.61 -14.63 -12.00
CA LEU A 230 -7.51 -13.27 -12.54
C LEU A 230 -7.08 -12.26 -11.47
N LEU A 231 -7.39 -12.55 -10.21
CA LEU A 231 -6.93 -11.79 -9.04
C LEU A 231 -5.96 -12.67 -8.25
N PRO A 232 -4.75 -12.19 -7.92
CA PRO A 232 -3.84 -12.91 -7.01
C PRO A 232 -4.35 -12.91 -5.56
N ASP A 233 -3.74 -13.69 -4.68
CA ASP A 233 -4.06 -13.68 -3.24
C ASP A 233 -3.88 -12.27 -2.63
N TRP A 234 -4.68 -11.95 -1.61
CA TRP A 234 -4.71 -10.59 -1.06
C TRP A 234 -3.44 -10.23 -0.28
N GLU A 235 -2.77 -11.19 0.35
CA GLU A 235 -1.55 -10.98 1.16
C GLU A 235 -0.38 -10.46 0.30
N PRO A 236 0.08 -11.19 -0.74
CA PRO A 236 1.14 -10.68 -1.61
C PRO A 236 0.70 -9.45 -2.40
N THR A 237 -0.60 -9.31 -2.69
CA THR A 237 -1.13 -8.09 -3.34
C THR A 237 -1.05 -6.89 -2.41
N ARG A 238 -1.35 -7.05 -1.12
CA ARG A 238 -1.23 -5.98 -0.12
C ARG A 238 0.22 -5.51 -0.03
N GLU A 239 1.17 -6.44 0.04
CA GLU A 239 2.59 -6.11 0.02
C GLU A 239 3.00 -5.37 -1.27
N ALA A 240 2.54 -5.85 -2.43
CA ALA A 240 2.80 -5.18 -3.70
C ALA A 240 2.27 -3.74 -3.74
N LEU A 241 1.06 -3.52 -3.22
CA LEU A 241 0.47 -2.19 -3.17
C LEU A 241 1.20 -1.28 -2.17
N LEU A 242 1.69 -1.80 -1.04
CA LEU A 242 2.53 -1.04 -0.10
C LEU A 242 3.88 -0.68 -0.73
N ASN A 243 4.54 -1.61 -1.41
CA ASN A 243 5.78 -1.38 -2.14
C ASN A 243 5.59 -0.33 -3.26
N LYS A 244 4.44 -0.37 -3.96
CA LYS A 244 4.04 0.64 -4.94
C LYS A 244 3.90 2.02 -4.29
N MET A 245 3.24 2.12 -3.14
CA MET A 245 3.11 3.39 -2.41
C MET A 245 4.47 3.94 -1.96
N GLU A 246 5.32 3.09 -1.39
CA GLU A 246 6.69 3.46 -1.00
C GLU A 246 7.52 3.93 -2.20
N PHE A 247 7.41 3.24 -3.33
CA PHE A 247 8.04 3.65 -4.58
C PHE A 247 7.58 5.04 -5.05
N GLU A 248 6.27 5.31 -5.02
CA GLU A 248 5.72 6.63 -5.37
C GLU A 248 6.17 7.73 -4.39
N GLU A 249 6.20 7.45 -3.09
CA GLU A 249 6.67 8.38 -2.06
C GLU A 249 8.15 8.71 -2.24
N ASN A 250 8.99 7.70 -2.49
CA ASN A 250 10.43 7.86 -2.74
C ASN A 250 10.72 8.74 -3.97
N LEU A 251 9.89 8.63 -5.03
CA LEU A 251 10.01 9.48 -6.22
C LEU A 251 9.55 10.94 -5.97
N SER A 252 8.67 11.15 -5.00
CA SER A 252 8.00 12.45 -4.76
C SER A 252 8.76 13.38 -3.81
N SER A 253 10.04 13.10 -3.50
CA SER A 253 10.92 13.81 -2.56
C SER A 253 10.42 15.18 -2.05
N THR A 254 10.00 15.28 -0.78
CA THR A 254 9.51 16.49 -0.06
C THR A 254 8.37 17.32 -0.70
N SER A 255 8.03 17.17 -1.98
CA SER A 255 6.97 17.94 -2.67
C SER A 255 5.56 17.39 -2.42
N ASN A 256 5.47 16.24 -1.74
CA ASN A 256 4.32 15.78 -0.98
C ASN A 256 2.97 15.67 -1.72
N THR A 257 2.94 15.31 -3.00
CA THR A 257 1.81 14.56 -3.57
C THR A 257 2.25 13.77 -4.81
N ALA A 258 2.01 12.46 -4.78
CA ALA A 258 1.88 11.67 -5.99
C ALA A 258 0.44 11.86 -6.49
N GLU A 259 0.24 12.39 -7.69
CA GLU A 259 -1.09 12.77 -8.22
C GLU A 259 -1.44 12.02 -9.49
N ASP A 260 -2.66 11.47 -9.55
CA ASP A 260 -3.15 10.81 -10.75
C ASP A 260 -3.32 11.82 -11.89
N ILE A 261 -2.82 11.47 -13.08
CA ILE A 261 -3.03 12.28 -14.29
C ILE A 261 -4.48 12.10 -14.74
N LYS A 262 -5.27 13.16 -14.57
CA LYS A 262 -6.66 13.19 -15.03
C LYS A 262 -6.73 13.04 -16.55
N ASP A 263 -7.74 12.31 -17.01
CA ASP A 263 -8.02 12.08 -18.43
C ASP A 263 -6.84 11.42 -19.19
N TRP A 264 -6.01 10.65 -18.48
CA TRP A 264 -4.87 9.94 -19.09
C TRP A 264 -5.27 9.04 -20.26
N ASP A 265 -6.48 8.49 -20.25
CA ASP A 265 -7.05 7.69 -21.34
C ASP A 265 -7.05 8.43 -22.69
N THR A 266 -7.12 9.77 -22.68
CA THR A 266 -7.03 10.59 -23.89
C THR A 266 -5.64 10.55 -24.55
N MET A 267 -4.58 10.17 -23.82
CA MET A 267 -3.23 10.01 -24.35
C MET A 267 -3.17 8.98 -25.47
N GLY A 268 -3.87 7.85 -25.30
CA GLY A 268 -3.97 6.80 -26.31
C GLY A 268 -4.57 7.32 -27.61
N PHE A 269 -5.62 8.14 -27.52
CA PHE A 269 -6.25 8.76 -28.68
C PHE A 269 -5.33 9.75 -29.40
N THR A 270 -4.63 10.62 -28.66
CA THR A 270 -3.65 11.55 -29.24
C THR A 270 -2.54 10.81 -29.98
N LEU A 271 -1.98 9.75 -29.38
CA LEU A 271 -0.95 8.92 -30.00
C LEU A 271 -1.44 8.29 -31.31
N PHE A 272 -2.68 7.81 -31.34
CA PHE A 272 -3.28 7.24 -32.54
C PHE A 272 -3.38 8.28 -33.66
N LEU A 273 -3.86 9.49 -33.36
CA LEU A 273 -3.99 10.59 -34.33
C LEU A 273 -2.64 11.04 -34.91
N GLU A 274 -1.59 11.04 -34.09
CA GLU A 274 -0.23 11.39 -34.48
C GLU A 274 0.52 10.23 -35.18
N GLY A 275 -0.17 9.11 -35.46
CA GLY A 275 0.38 7.97 -36.20
C GLY A 275 1.16 6.95 -35.38
N TYR A 276 1.22 7.10 -34.04
CA TYR A 276 1.88 6.17 -33.12
C TYR A 276 0.94 5.04 -32.67
N THR A 277 0.35 4.33 -33.64
CA THR A 277 -0.68 3.31 -33.40
C THR A 277 -0.23 2.19 -32.47
N LEU A 278 0.99 1.68 -32.64
CA LEU A 278 1.53 0.63 -31.76
C LEU A 278 1.66 1.10 -30.30
N LEU A 279 2.13 2.34 -30.08
CA LEU A 279 2.29 2.89 -28.74
C LEU A 279 0.93 3.19 -28.10
N SER A 280 -0.02 3.68 -28.89
CA SER A 280 -1.42 3.83 -28.48
C SER A 280 -1.99 2.50 -27.97
N THR A 281 -1.84 1.41 -28.74
CA THR A 281 -2.30 0.07 -28.34
C THR A 281 -1.57 -0.45 -27.09
N LEU A 282 -0.26 -0.20 -26.95
CA LEU A 282 0.50 -0.60 -25.76
C LEU A 282 0.08 0.14 -24.49
N LEU A 283 -0.47 1.35 -24.62
CA LEU A 283 -0.95 2.15 -23.50
C LEU A 283 -2.45 1.98 -23.23
N GLU A 284 -3.16 1.13 -23.98
CA GLU A 284 -4.55 0.82 -23.68
C GLU A 284 -4.69 0.31 -22.24
N ASN A 285 -5.58 0.96 -21.48
CA ASN A 285 -5.84 0.65 -20.07
C ASN A 285 -4.68 0.91 -19.11
N SER A 286 -3.65 1.64 -19.55
CA SER A 286 -2.65 2.19 -18.65
C SER A 286 -3.23 3.32 -17.81
N THR A 287 -2.60 3.59 -16.68
CA THR A 287 -2.82 4.81 -15.90
C THR A 287 -1.50 5.54 -15.72
N ALA A 288 -1.56 6.81 -15.35
CA ALA A 288 -0.35 7.57 -15.06
C ALA A 288 -0.51 8.42 -13.80
N LYS A 289 0.62 8.60 -13.12
CA LYS A 289 0.74 9.38 -11.91
C LYS A 289 1.97 10.28 -12.00
N GLN A 290 1.85 11.53 -11.57
CA GLN A 290 3.00 12.41 -11.40
C GLN A 290 3.52 12.26 -9.98
N CYS A 291 4.77 11.84 -9.84
CA CYS A 291 5.49 11.68 -8.57
C CYS A 291 6.69 12.64 -8.57
N GLY A 292 6.52 13.84 -7.99
CA GLY A 292 7.51 14.91 -8.11
C GLY A 292 7.76 15.32 -9.57
N GLU A 293 9.01 15.21 -10.02
CA GLU A 293 9.41 15.45 -11.42
C GLU A 293 9.39 14.17 -12.27
N THR A 294 8.83 13.06 -11.76
CA THR A 294 8.79 11.78 -12.48
C THR A 294 7.36 11.46 -12.92
N LEU A 295 7.17 11.14 -14.21
CA LEU A 295 5.92 10.53 -14.69
C LEU A 295 5.99 9.02 -14.50
N VAL A 296 5.12 8.45 -13.68
CA VAL A 296 4.98 7.00 -13.54
C VAL A 296 3.80 6.54 -14.39
N VAL A 297 4.04 5.64 -15.34
CA VAL A 297 3.02 5.03 -16.19
C VAL A 297 2.87 3.57 -15.79
N TYR A 298 1.69 3.22 -15.29
CA TYR A 298 1.32 1.86 -14.92
C TYR A 298 0.68 1.17 -16.12
N VAL A 299 1.31 0.09 -16.58
CA VAL A 299 0.80 -0.76 -17.67
C VAL A 299 0.29 -2.10 -17.16
N LYS A 300 -0.42 -2.84 -18.01
CA LYS A 300 -1.09 -4.09 -17.65
C LYS A 300 -0.14 -5.16 -17.09
N ASP A 301 1.02 -5.34 -17.75
CA ASP A 301 1.97 -6.39 -17.42
C ASP A 301 3.40 -6.03 -17.87
N THR A 302 4.36 -6.81 -17.39
CA THR A 302 5.79 -6.62 -17.66
C THR A 302 6.15 -6.81 -19.14
N SER A 303 5.41 -7.63 -19.89
CA SER A 303 5.64 -7.81 -21.32
C SER A 303 5.32 -6.53 -22.10
N ILE A 304 4.23 -5.83 -21.74
CA ILE A 304 3.93 -4.50 -22.31
C ILE A 304 4.99 -3.49 -21.91
N LYS A 305 5.39 -3.46 -20.64
CA LYS A 305 6.45 -2.56 -20.14
C LYS A 305 7.73 -2.72 -20.98
N ASP A 306 8.21 -3.94 -21.15
CA ASP A 306 9.45 -4.23 -21.88
C ASP A 306 9.34 -3.83 -23.36
N ARG A 307 8.16 -3.99 -23.98
CA ARG A 307 7.92 -3.54 -25.36
C ARG A 307 7.96 -2.02 -25.49
N ILE A 308 7.48 -1.27 -24.50
CA ILE A 308 7.56 0.20 -24.55
C ILE A 308 9.00 0.67 -24.30
N LEU A 309 9.70 0.08 -23.32
CA LEU A 309 11.08 0.45 -22.97
C LEU A 309 12.09 0.15 -24.08
N ASN A 310 11.91 -0.94 -24.82
CA ASN A 310 12.82 -1.33 -25.91
C ASN A 310 12.65 -0.48 -27.20
N CYS A 311 11.78 0.52 -27.20
CA CYS A 311 11.47 1.36 -28.37
C CYS A 311 11.82 2.83 -28.15
N LYS A 312 11.85 3.63 -29.23
CA LYS A 312 11.90 5.12 -29.18
C LYS A 312 10.68 5.77 -28.49
N ASN A 313 9.75 4.94 -28.00
CA ASN A 313 8.44 5.30 -27.46
C ASN A 313 8.54 6.16 -26.20
N VAL A 314 9.55 5.94 -25.35
CA VAL A 314 9.71 6.67 -24.09
C VAL A 314 9.84 8.17 -24.34
N GLY A 315 10.70 8.58 -25.29
CA GLY A 315 10.88 9.99 -25.63
C GLY A 315 9.63 10.64 -26.22
N ILE A 316 8.91 9.92 -27.08
CA ILE A 316 7.64 10.38 -27.67
C ILE A 316 6.60 10.59 -26.55
N LEU A 317 6.44 9.59 -25.69
CA LEU A 317 5.52 9.61 -24.56
C LEU A 317 5.82 10.78 -23.61
N THR A 318 7.10 10.99 -23.26
CA THR A 318 7.53 12.12 -22.42
C THR A 318 7.19 13.46 -23.06
N SER A 319 7.54 13.67 -24.33
CA SER A 319 7.27 14.94 -25.02
C SER A 319 5.77 15.23 -25.14
N MET A 320 4.97 14.23 -25.50
CA MET A 320 3.53 14.38 -25.64
C MET A 320 2.84 14.58 -24.28
N ALA A 321 3.22 13.82 -23.25
CA ALA A 321 2.63 13.96 -21.92
C ALA A 321 2.89 15.36 -21.33
N LYS A 322 4.12 15.90 -21.50
CA LYS A 322 4.44 17.29 -21.12
C LYS A 322 3.52 18.30 -21.80
N SER A 323 3.32 18.15 -23.10
CA SER A 323 2.52 19.07 -23.91
C SER A 323 1.03 18.99 -23.56
N GLN A 324 0.48 17.77 -23.50
CA GLN A 324 -0.96 17.53 -23.34
C GLN A 324 -1.42 17.83 -21.91
N PHE A 325 -0.72 17.33 -20.90
CA PHE A 325 -1.13 17.43 -19.50
C PHE A 325 -0.51 18.63 -18.77
N LYS A 326 0.38 19.39 -19.44
CA LYS A 326 1.07 20.57 -18.89
C LYS A 326 1.82 20.27 -17.59
N ILE A 327 2.41 19.08 -17.51
CA ILE A 327 3.17 18.59 -16.35
C ILE A 327 4.67 18.86 -16.51
N ALA A 328 5.33 19.20 -15.40
CA ALA A 328 6.77 19.36 -15.33
C ALA A 328 7.43 18.03 -14.93
N VAL A 329 7.90 17.27 -15.92
CA VAL A 329 8.53 15.96 -15.69
C VAL A 329 9.92 15.89 -16.33
N ASN A 330 10.90 15.36 -15.62
CA ASN A 330 12.28 15.19 -16.09
C ASN A 330 12.63 13.71 -16.32
N ASP A 331 11.88 12.80 -15.69
CA ASP A 331 12.02 11.36 -15.86
C ASP A 331 10.66 10.71 -16.13
N ILE A 332 10.68 9.52 -16.72
CA ILE A 332 9.51 8.67 -16.89
C ILE A 332 9.84 7.24 -16.46
N LYS A 333 8.98 6.67 -15.63
CA LYS A 333 9.06 5.27 -15.19
C LYS A 333 7.85 4.53 -15.76
N ILE A 334 8.10 3.47 -16.51
CA ILE A 334 7.06 2.56 -16.96
C ILE A 334 7.17 1.32 -16.08
N THR A 335 6.09 0.97 -15.41
CA THR A 335 6.06 -0.12 -14.43
C THR A 335 4.74 -0.87 -14.53
N ALA A 336 4.68 -2.08 -13.99
CA ALA A 336 3.46 -2.85 -13.85
C ALA A 336 3.32 -3.32 -12.39
N LEU A 337 2.11 -3.69 -11.96
CA LEU A 337 1.90 -4.10 -10.55
C LEU A 337 2.79 -5.30 -10.17
N GLN A 338 3.08 -6.19 -11.13
CA GLN A 338 3.98 -7.34 -10.99
C GLN A 338 5.38 -6.95 -10.50
N ASP A 339 5.85 -5.74 -10.78
CA ASP A 339 7.17 -5.26 -10.37
C ASP A 339 7.28 -5.01 -8.85
N PHE A 340 6.14 -4.95 -8.16
CA PHE A 340 6.08 -4.66 -6.72
C PHE A 340 5.78 -5.89 -5.87
N TYR A 341 5.39 -7.01 -6.49
CA TYR A 341 5.15 -8.24 -5.75
C TYR A 341 6.44 -8.70 -5.06
N PRO A 342 6.35 -9.21 -3.82
CA PRO A 342 7.50 -9.77 -3.14
C PRO A 342 8.09 -10.87 -4.02
N VAL A 343 9.41 -10.81 -4.24
CA VAL A 343 10.13 -11.94 -4.83
C VAL A 343 9.99 -13.08 -3.83
N ALA A 344 9.39 -14.19 -4.24
CA ALA A 344 9.32 -15.37 -3.39
C ALA A 344 10.73 -15.66 -2.87
N PRO A 345 10.95 -15.74 -1.55
CA PRO A 345 12.26 -16.13 -1.05
C PRO A 345 12.60 -17.47 -1.69
N GLU A 346 13.80 -17.61 -2.25
CA GLU A 346 14.28 -18.92 -2.66
C GLU A 346 14.08 -19.87 -1.46
N PRO A 347 13.52 -21.07 -1.66
CA PRO A 347 13.31 -21.98 -0.55
C PRO A 347 14.66 -22.20 0.14
N VAL A 348 14.77 -21.67 1.36
CA VAL A 348 15.93 -21.93 2.21
C VAL A 348 15.96 -23.45 2.37
N PRO A 349 17.03 -24.14 1.96
CA PRO A 349 17.15 -25.57 2.19
C PRO A 349 16.92 -25.81 3.67
N ILE A 350 15.90 -26.61 4.00
CA ILE A 350 15.68 -27.07 5.36
C ILE A 350 16.92 -27.93 5.66
N ASP A 351 17.82 -27.39 6.49
CA ASP A 351 18.87 -28.20 7.10
C ASP A 351 18.18 -29.11 8.12
N ASP A 352 18.06 -30.40 7.78
CA ASP A 352 17.48 -31.43 8.64
C ASP A 352 18.22 -31.57 10.00
N GLY A 353 19.30 -30.81 10.23
CA GLY A 353 20.06 -30.77 11.47
C GLY A 353 19.39 -30.09 12.67
N ASP A 354 18.35 -29.28 12.47
CA ASP A 354 17.75 -28.44 13.54
C ASP A 354 16.35 -28.90 13.99
N ILE A 355 15.98 -30.16 13.77
CA ILE A 355 14.82 -30.75 14.45
C ILE A 355 15.29 -31.27 15.83
N PRO A 356 14.93 -30.62 16.94
CA PRO A 356 15.23 -31.17 18.26
C PRO A 356 14.32 -32.37 18.49
N PHE A 357 14.93 -33.57 18.59
CA PHE A 357 14.28 -34.76 19.14
C PHE A 357 13.88 -34.56 20.60
#